data_AF-A0A962RMQ3-F1
#
_entry.id   AF-A0A962RMQ3-F1
#
_cell.length_a   1.000
_cell.length_b   1.000
_cell.length_c   1.000
_cell.angle_alpha   90.00
_cell.angle_beta   90.00
_cell.angle_gamma   90.00
#
_symmetry.space_group_name_H-M   'P 1'
#
loop_
_entity.id
_entity.type
_entity.pdbx_description
1 polymer ?
#
loop_
_entity_poly.entity_id
_entity_poly.type
_entity_poly.pdbx_seq_one_letter_code
_entity_poly.pdbx_strand_id
1 'polypeptide(L)'
;RIRRALHEHGLGRHSESQIYTLAADDIDSVAAVLADKPYFFGDIPRRVDAVVYAFMANVIEVPYDTPIQRAARRHTNLVRYCQRMSERYYSGKR
;
A
#
# COMPACT_ATOMS: atom_id res chain seq x y z
N ARG A 1 -1.38 21.96 15.17
CA ARG A 1 -2.60 21.23 14.73
C ARG A 1 -2.27 19.79 14.33
N ILE A 2 -1.31 19.53 13.45
CA ILE A 2 -0.94 18.15 13.01
C ILE A 2 -0.40 17.27 14.15
N ARG A 3 0.54 17.76 14.99
CA ARG A 3 1.11 16.96 16.10
C ARG A 3 0.05 16.42 17.08
N ARG A 4 -0.95 17.23 17.40
CA ARG A 4 -2.06 16.83 18.29
C ARG A 4 -2.93 15.76 17.64
N ALA A 5 -3.30 15.94 16.37
CA ALA A 5 -4.07 14.95 15.63
C ALA A 5 -3.34 13.60 15.54
N LEU A 6 -2.02 13.62 15.22
CA LEU A 6 -1.18 12.42 15.21
C LEU A 6 -1.24 11.66 16.54
N HIS A 7 -1.18 12.38 17.65
CA HIS A 7 -1.24 11.76 18.97
C HIS A 7 -2.64 11.24 19.32
N GLU A 8 -3.71 11.95 18.94
CA GLU A 8 -5.11 11.56 19.18
C GLU A 8 -5.46 10.26 18.46
N HIS A 9 -5.05 10.09 17.20
CA HIS A 9 -5.25 8.84 16.44
C HIS A 9 -4.12 7.81 16.63
N GLY A 10 -3.26 7.99 17.63
CA GLY A 10 -2.30 6.99 18.08
C GLY A 10 -0.93 6.99 17.40
N LEU A 11 -0.79 7.37 16.12
CA LEU A 11 0.53 7.34 15.45
C LEU A 11 1.59 8.18 16.16
N GLY A 12 1.22 9.36 16.66
CA GLY A 12 2.11 10.28 17.37
C GLY A 12 2.53 9.79 18.77
N ARG A 13 2.10 8.58 19.18
CA ARG A 13 2.58 7.89 20.40
C ARG A 13 3.78 6.98 20.11
N HIS A 14 4.06 6.71 18.84
CA HIS A 14 5.15 5.84 18.41
C HIS A 14 6.36 6.66 17.99
N SER A 15 7.56 6.09 18.18
CA SER A 15 8.77 6.60 17.54
C SER A 15 8.73 6.40 16.03
N GLU A 16 9.54 7.15 15.29
CA GLU A 16 9.64 7.04 13.83
C GLU A 16 9.98 5.62 13.36
N SER A 17 10.92 4.94 14.03
CA SER A 17 11.27 3.55 13.71
C SER A 17 10.09 2.60 13.92
N GLN A 18 9.34 2.76 15.02
CA GLN A 18 8.13 1.97 15.27
C GLN A 18 7.04 2.22 14.21
N ILE A 19 6.87 3.47 13.76
CA ILE A 19 5.93 3.79 12.68
C ILE A 19 6.32 3.06 11.39
N TYR A 20 7.61 3.02 11.05
CA TYR A 20 8.07 2.29 9.87
C TYR A 20 7.93 0.78 10.00
N THR A 21 8.17 0.21 11.19
CA THR A 21 7.91 -1.22 11.45
C THR A 21 6.45 -1.55 11.28
N LEU A 22 5.55 -0.79 11.92
CA LEU A 22 4.09 -1.00 11.78
C LEU A 22 3.65 -0.92 10.33
N ALA A 23 4.15 0.07 9.58
CA ALA A 23 3.81 0.21 8.17
C ALA A 23 4.34 -0.95 7.31
N ALA A 24 5.53 -1.48 7.61
CA ALA A 24 6.07 -2.65 6.93
C ALA A 24 5.24 -3.91 7.23
N ASP A 25 4.85 -4.11 8.50
CA ASP A 25 4.00 -5.24 8.92
C ASP A 25 2.62 -5.20 8.26
N ASP A 26 2.04 -3.99 8.12
CA ASP A 26 0.78 -3.79 7.39
C ASP A 26 0.93 -4.17 5.91
N ILE A 27 2.02 -3.75 5.26
CA ILE A 27 2.32 -4.09 3.86
C ILE A 27 2.51 -5.61 3.71
N ASP A 28 3.26 -6.24 4.59
CA ASP A 28 3.48 -7.69 4.61
C ASP A 28 2.14 -8.43 4.71
N SER A 29 1.24 -7.95 5.56
CA SER A 29 -0.11 -8.50 5.73
C SER A 29 -0.95 -8.35 4.46
N VAL A 30 -0.93 -7.17 3.83
CA VAL A 30 -1.64 -6.92 2.56
C VAL A 30 -1.09 -7.83 1.45
N ALA A 31 0.23 -7.97 1.35
CA ALA A 31 0.88 -8.88 0.41
C ALA A 31 0.50 -10.34 0.65
N ALA A 32 0.45 -10.78 1.91
CA ALA A 32 0.07 -12.14 2.29
C ALA A 32 -1.40 -12.44 1.98
N VAL A 33 -2.31 -11.49 2.24
CA VAL A 33 -3.74 -11.66 1.94
C VAL A 33 -3.99 -11.69 0.42
N LEU A 34 -3.25 -10.88 -0.36
CA LEU A 34 -3.30 -10.97 -1.82
C LEU A 34 -2.75 -12.31 -2.31
N ALA A 35 -1.64 -12.77 -1.74
CA ALA A 35 -0.91 -13.98 -2.14
C ALA A 35 -0.64 -13.98 -3.67
N ASP A 36 -1.00 -15.06 -4.34
CA ASP A 36 -0.87 -15.23 -5.80
C ASP A 36 -2.15 -14.84 -6.56
N LYS A 37 -3.18 -14.32 -5.88
CA LYS A 37 -4.44 -13.94 -6.52
C LYS A 37 -4.26 -12.68 -7.34
N PRO A 38 -4.97 -12.54 -8.48
CA PRO A 38 -4.92 -11.31 -9.26
C PRO A 38 -5.59 -10.12 -8.56
N TYR A 39 -6.60 -10.38 -7.70
CA TYR A 39 -7.31 -9.43 -6.84
C TYR A 39 -7.67 -10.08 -5.49
N PHE A 40 -8.05 -9.29 -4.49
CA PHE A 40 -8.21 -9.78 -3.10
C PHE A 40 -9.26 -10.90 -2.92
N PHE A 41 -10.30 -10.90 -3.76
CA PHE A 41 -11.41 -11.87 -3.74
C PHE A 41 -11.56 -12.67 -5.05
N GLY A 42 -10.45 -12.97 -5.73
CA GLY A 42 -10.42 -13.82 -6.93
C GLY A 42 -10.11 -13.03 -8.20
N ASP A 43 -10.74 -13.41 -9.33
CA ASP A 43 -10.35 -12.93 -10.66
C ASP A 43 -10.96 -11.59 -11.07
N ILE A 44 -11.93 -11.09 -10.31
CA ILE A 44 -12.65 -9.85 -10.62
C ILE A 44 -12.41 -8.83 -9.50
N PRO A 45 -11.93 -7.61 -9.81
CA PRO A 45 -11.70 -6.59 -8.80
C PRO A 45 -13.01 -6.21 -8.11
N ARG A 46 -12.95 -6.03 -6.80
CA ARG A 46 -14.05 -5.59 -5.94
C ARG A 46 -13.72 -4.23 -5.33
N ARG A 47 -14.66 -3.69 -4.55
CA ARG A 47 -14.48 -2.38 -3.90
C ARG A 47 -13.23 -2.33 -3.01
N VAL A 48 -12.87 -3.46 -2.37
CA VAL A 48 -11.63 -3.55 -1.58
C VAL A 48 -10.41 -3.24 -2.44
N ASP A 49 -10.40 -3.69 -3.70
CA ASP A 49 -9.27 -3.48 -4.59
C ASP A 49 -9.09 -2.02 -4.95
N ALA A 50 -10.19 -1.28 -5.15
CA ALA A 50 -10.12 0.16 -5.37
C ALA A 50 -9.48 0.89 -4.18
N VAL A 51 -9.83 0.49 -2.95
CA VAL A 51 -9.27 1.07 -1.72
C VAL A 51 -7.79 0.71 -1.57
N VAL A 52 -7.45 -0.58 -1.65
CA VAL A 52 -6.07 -1.04 -1.49
C VAL A 52 -5.17 -0.45 -2.57
N TYR A 53 -5.62 -0.42 -3.82
CA TYR A 53 -4.89 0.20 -4.92
C TYR A 53 -4.62 1.69 -4.66
N ALA A 54 -5.60 2.45 -4.17
CA ALA A 54 -5.41 3.87 -3.88
C ALA A 54 -4.27 4.12 -2.87
N PHE A 55 -4.13 3.29 -1.84
CA PHE A 55 -3.00 3.40 -0.90
C PHE A 55 -1.70 2.85 -1.50
N MET A 56 -1.74 1.64 -2.05
CA MET A 56 -0.53 0.95 -2.50
C MET A 56 0.13 1.62 -3.72
N ALA A 57 -0.66 2.18 -4.65
CA ALA A 57 -0.10 2.92 -5.79
C ALA A 57 0.68 4.15 -5.32
N ASN A 58 0.20 4.87 -4.31
CA ASN A 58 0.91 6.03 -3.75
C ASN A 58 2.21 5.61 -3.04
N VAL A 59 2.21 4.49 -2.35
CA VAL A 59 3.44 3.98 -1.71
C VAL A 59 4.42 3.47 -2.78
N ILE A 60 3.96 2.72 -3.78
CA ILE A 60 4.85 2.05 -4.74
C ILE A 60 5.34 3.00 -5.83
N GLU A 61 4.46 3.78 -6.45
CA GLU A 61 4.75 4.48 -7.72
C GLU A 61 5.41 5.86 -7.53
N VAL A 62 5.21 6.50 -6.38
CA VAL A 62 5.73 7.85 -6.14
C VAL A 62 7.28 7.82 -6.03
N PRO A 63 8.01 8.72 -6.71
CA PRO A 63 9.48 8.67 -6.84
C PRO A 63 10.20 9.24 -5.62
N TYR A 64 9.91 8.72 -4.43
CA TYR A 64 10.70 8.95 -3.23
C TYR A 64 11.52 7.70 -2.90
N ASP A 65 12.44 7.82 -1.93
CA ASP A 65 13.15 6.68 -1.35
C ASP A 65 13.00 6.72 0.18
N THR A 66 12.00 6.01 0.68
CA THR A 66 11.71 5.91 2.11
C THR A 66 11.63 4.44 2.56
N PRO A 67 11.83 4.14 3.86
CA PRO A 67 11.78 2.76 4.35
C PRO A 67 10.49 2.00 3.97
N ILE A 68 9.33 2.66 4.06
CA ILE A 68 8.03 2.08 3.71
C ILE A 68 7.93 1.75 2.21
N GLN A 69 8.45 2.61 1.34
CA GLN A 69 8.43 2.37 -0.11
C GLN A 69 9.37 1.23 -0.51
N ARG A 70 10.54 1.14 0.13
CA ARG A 70 11.44 0.00 -0.05
C ARG A 70 10.80 -1.30 0.40
N ALA A 71 10.10 -1.31 1.55
CA ALA A 71 9.36 -2.47 2.03
C ALA A 71 8.27 -2.90 1.02
N ALA A 72 7.44 -1.95 0.55
CA ALA A 72 6.39 -2.22 -0.44
C ALA A 72 6.94 -2.78 -1.76
N ARG A 73 8.02 -2.19 -2.30
CA ARG A 73 8.61 -2.59 -3.59
C ARG A 73 9.27 -3.97 -3.57
N ARG A 74 9.58 -4.53 -2.39
CA ARG A 74 10.07 -5.92 -2.27
C ARG A 74 8.99 -6.95 -2.55
N HIS A 75 7.71 -6.58 -2.39
CA HIS A 75 6.56 -7.44 -2.68
C HIS A 75 6.17 -7.37 -4.14
N THR A 76 6.78 -8.23 -4.95
CA THR A 76 6.54 -8.24 -6.41
C THR A 76 5.09 -8.54 -6.78
N ASN A 77 4.35 -9.27 -5.93
CA ASN A 77 2.91 -9.50 -6.12
C ASN A 77 2.10 -8.20 -5.99
N LEU A 78 2.40 -7.34 -5.00
CA LEU A 78 1.77 -6.02 -4.85
C LEU A 78 2.12 -5.07 -5.99
N VAL A 79 3.38 -5.06 -6.44
CA VAL A 79 3.80 -4.25 -7.61
C VAL A 79 3.01 -4.66 -8.86
N ARG A 80 2.93 -5.97 -9.15
CA ARG A 80 2.15 -6.49 -10.29
C ARG A 80 0.66 -6.21 -10.15
N TYR A 81 0.12 -6.28 -8.95
CA TYR A 81 -1.26 -5.92 -8.65
C TYR A 81 -1.56 -4.45 -8.96
N CYS A 82 -0.71 -3.53 -8.50
CA CYS A 82 -0.85 -2.09 -8.81
C CYS A 82 -0.77 -1.82 -10.31
N GLN A 83 0.18 -2.44 -11.01
CA GLN A 83 0.29 -2.35 -12.47
C GLN A 83 -1.02 -2.79 -13.15
N ARG A 84 -1.57 -3.93 -12.77
CA ARG A 84 -2.82 -4.47 -13.32
C ARG A 84 -4.02 -3.57 -13.08
N MET A 85 -4.18 -3.04 -11.86
CA MET A 85 -5.24 -2.09 -11.54
C MET A 85 -5.12 -0.82 -12.37
N SER A 86 -3.89 -0.33 -12.53
CA SER A 86 -3.64 0.88 -13.28
C SER A 86 -3.85 0.72 -14.78
N GLU A 87 -3.37 -0.37 -15.37
CA GLU A 87 -3.64 -0.73 -16.77
C GLU A 87 -5.14 -0.87 -17.04
N ARG A 88 -5.88 -1.53 -16.13
CA ARG A 88 -7.31 -1.78 -16.32
C ARG A 88 -8.17 -0.51 -16.30
N TYR A 89 -7.83 0.47 -15.45
CA TYR A 89 -8.70 1.63 -15.19
C TYR A 89 -8.15 2.98 -15.65
N TYR A 90 -6.85 3.06 -15.91
CA TYR A 90 -6.15 4.31 -16.21
C TYR A 90 -5.27 4.22 -17.47
N SER A 91 -5.39 3.16 -18.27
CA SER A 91 -4.78 3.11 -19.62
C SER A 91 -5.19 4.34 -20.43
N GLY A 92 -4.19 5.12 -20.89
CA GLY A 92 -4.40 6.36 -21.65
C GLY A 92 -4.54 7.64 -20.82
N LYS A 93 -4.39 7.57 -19.48
CA LYS A 93 -4.41 8.74 -18.57
C LYS A 93 -3.16 8.88 -17.70
N ARG A 94 -2.15 8.04 -17.92
CA ARG A 94 -0.82 8.17 -17.31
C ARG A 94 0.14 8.86 -18.27
#